data_AF-A0A2E2VVW8-F1
#
_entry.id   AF-A0A2E2VVW8-F1
#
_cell.length_a   1.000
_cell.length_b   1.000
_cell.length_c   1.000
_cell.angle_alpha   90.00
_cell.angle_beta   90.00
_cell.angle_gamma   90.00
#
_symmetry.space_group_name_H-M   'P 1'
#
loop_
_entity.id
_entity.type
_entity.pdbx_description
1 polymer ?
#
loop_
_entity_poly.entity_id
_entity_poly.type
_entity_poly.pdbx_seq_one_letter_code
_entity_poly.pdbx_strand_id
1 'polypeptide(L)'
;MLTIKKIKLIVLFAFINSFIFSQDAESFAVEVGIESITFKEDKYNISIYLINPFNPIAGIQFKMNPSDIFIIEEIYGGKSSQAGFQIHKNKKGTILGFSMEGETIAPSAVSTGPDKFKKNIVLNITASSKNIPEDGILNMDCVMASKKGKSLSTKFIPFDLSNIIYLDK
;
A
#
# COMPACT_ATOMS: atom_id res chain seq x y z
N MET A 1 62.16 -28.08 -42.98
CA MET A 1 60.85 -27.41 -42.91
C MET A 1 60.14 -27.93 -41.67
N LEU A 2 60.16 -27.15 -40.61
CA LEU A 2 59.70 -27.49 -39.25
C LEU A 2 58.18 -27.29 -39.19
N THR A 3 57.39 -28.28 -38.75
CA THR A 3 55.95 -28.08 -38.51
C THR A 3 55.57 -28.56 -37.13
N ILE A 4 55.65 -27.64 -36.17
CA ILE A 4 55.10 -27.77 -34.82
C ILE A 4 53.60 -27.46 -34.93
N LYS A 5 52.74 -28.48 -34.87
CA LYS A 5 51.28 -28.29 -34.75
C LYS A 5 50.86 -28.43 -33.28
N LYS A 6 50.63 -27.24 -32.72
CA LYS A 6 50.05 -26.84 -31.42
C LYS A 6 49.22 -27.90 -30.69
N ILE A 7 49.68 -28.21 -29.47
CA ILE A 7 48.96 -28.82 -28.35
C ILE A 7 47.65 -28.05 -28.11
N LYS A 8 46.50 -28.72 -28.22
CA LYS A 8 45.20 -28.14 -27.87
C LYS A 8 45.04 -28.21 -26.35
N LEU A 9 45.15 -27.04 -25.74
CA LEU A 9 44.89 -26.76 -24.34
C LEU A 9 43.45 -27.17 -23.96
N ILE A 10 43.34 -28.07 -22.98
CA ILE A 10 42.10 -28.41 -22.28
C ILE A 10 41.68 -27.16 -21.49
N VAL A 11 40.56 -26.55 -21.86
CA VAL A 11 39.82 -25.63 -20.98
C VAL A 11 38.53 -26.33 -20.59
N LEU A 12 38.56 -26.85 -19.37
CA LEU A 12 37.41 -27.28 -18.61
C LEU A 12 36.50 -26.06 -18.40
N PHE A 13 35.54 -25.84 -19.29
CA PHE A 13 34.48 -24.87 -19.06
C PHE A 13 33.48 -25.53 -18.12
N ALA A 14 33.69 -25.31 -16.83
CA ALA A 14 32.68 -25.58 -15.82
C ALA A 14 31.46 -24.70 -16.15
N PHE A 15 30.51 -25.25 -16.89
CA PHE A 15 29.13 -24.77 -16.96
C PHE A 15 28.49 -25.03 -15.59
N ILE A 16 28.98 -24.30 -14.59
CA ILE A 16 28.34 -24.18 -13.31
C ILE A 16 27.08 -23.38 -13.62
N ASN A 17 25.95 -24.07 -13.50
CA ASN A 17 24.61 -23.53 -13.43
C ASN A 17 24.55 -22.13 -12.82
N SER A 18 24.75 -21.10 -13.62
CA SER A 18 24.10 -19.82 -13.39
C SER A 18 22.67 -19.95 -13.92
N PHE A 19 21.90 -20.85 -13.28
CA PHE A 19 20.54 -20.48 -12.95
C PHE A 19 20.69 -19.25 -12.07
N ILE A 20 20.77 -18.08 -12.71
CA ILE A 20 20.53 -16.84 -12.03
C ILE A 20 19.11 -17.02 -11.54
N PHE A 21 19.00 -17.29 -10.24
CA PHE A 21 17.78 -17.17 -9.49
C PHE A 21 17.39 -15.69 -9.64
N SER A 22 16.64 -15.39 -10.70
CA SER A 22 15.87 -14.16 -10.76
C SER A 22 14.83 -14.37 -9.67
N GLN A 23 15.17 -13.93 -8.46
CA GLN A 23 14.18 -13.72 -7.42
C GLN A 23 13.22 -12.72 -8.04
N ASP A 24 12.06 -13.20 -8.51
CA ASP A 24 10.99 -12.34 -9.00
C ASP A 24 10.69 -11.37 -7.86
N ALA A 25 11.26 -10.17 -7.94
CA ALA A 25 10.92 -9.11 -7.02
C ALA A 25 9.46 -8.81 -7.32
N GLU A 26 8.56 -9.25 -6.44
CA GLU A 26 7.13 -9.01 -6.60
C GLU A 26 6.93 -7.50 -6.75
N SER A 27 6.68 -7.09 -8.00
CA SER A 27 6.43 -5.70 -8.35
C SER A 27 4.93 -5.46 -8.20
N PHE A 28 4.58 -4.75 -7.14
CA PHE A 28 3.21 -4.33 -6.91
C PHE A 28 2.95 -3.02 -7.65
N ALA A 29 1.80 -2.92 -8.32
CA ALA A 29 1.40 -1.72 -9.02
C ALA A 29 1.02 -0.59 -8.05
N VAL A 30 0.57 -0.95 -6.84
CA VAL A 30 0.15 -0.05 -5.79
C VAL A 30 0.69 -0.52 -4.44
N GLU A 31 1.33 0.38 -3.70
CA GLU A 31 1.59 0.21 -2.26
C GLU A 31 0.54 0.99 -1.47
N VAL A 32 0.06 0.38 -0.40
CA VAL A 32 -0.91 0.94 0.53
C VAL A 32 -0.31 0.85 1.92
N GLY A 33 -0.51 1.88 2.74
CA GLY A 33 -0.18 1.77 4.15
C GLY A 33 -0.93 2.80 4.98
N ILE A 34 -0.71 2.70 6.28
CA ILE A 34 -1.14 3.71 7.25
C ILE A 34 0.03 4.64 7.48
N GLU A 35 -0.16 5.94 7.23
CA GLU A 35 0.85 6.96 7.52
C GLU A 35 0.90 7.23 9.03
N SER A 36 -0.26 7.34 9.66
CA SER A 36 -0.39 7.55 11.09
C SER A 36 -1.72 7.04 11.61
N ILE A 37 -1.70 6.63 12.89
CA ILE A 37 -2.88 6.56 13.73
C ILE A 37 -2.61 7.47 14.92
N THR A 38 -3.46 8.48 15.11
CA THR A 38 -3.39 9.36 16.28
C THR A 38 -4.64 9.22 17.12
N PHE A 39 -4.50 9.26 18.44
CA PHE A 39 -5.62 9.32 19.37
C PHE A 39 -5.72 10.73 19.95
N LYS A 40 -6.86 11.40 19.73
CA LYS A 40 -7.15 12.75 20.21
C LYS A 40 -8.64 12.90 20.46
N GLU A 41 -9.02 13.57 21.55
CA GLU A 41 -10.43 13.88 21.86
C GLU A 41 -11.35 12.63 21.81
N ASP A 42 -10.88 11.52 22.38
CA ASP A 42 -11.59 10.24 22.43
C ASP A 42 -11.89 9.59 21.05
N LYS A 43 -11.11 9.98 20.02
CA LYS A 43 -11.19 9.45 18.65
C LYS A 43 -9.82 9.03 18.14
N TYR A 44 -9.81 7.99 17.31
CA TYR A 44 -8.68 7.62 16.49
C TYR A 44 -8.80 8.25 15.11
N ASN A 45 -7.75 8.93 14.67
CA ASN A 45 -7.63 9.47 13.33
C ASN A 45 -6.61 8.62 12.58
N ILE A 46 -7.04 7.95 11.52
CA ILE A 46 -6.22 7.03 10.73
C ILE A 46 -6.04 7.63 9.33
N SER A 47 -4.78 7.85 8.96
CA SER A 47 -4.41 8.43 7.65
C SER A 47 -3.90 7.32 6.74
N ILE A 48 -4.62 7.01 5.66
CA ILE A 48 -4.22 5.97 4.70
C ILE A 48 -3.53 6.62 3.51
N TYR A 49 -2.38 6.08 3.09
CA TYR A 49 -1.68 6.54 1.89
C TYR A 49 -1.70 5.50 0.76
N LEU A 50 -1.53 5.99 -0.47
CA LEU A 50 -1.28 5.16 -1.66
C LEU A 50 -0.05 5.66 -2.42
N ILE A 51 0.79 4.71 -2.84
CA ILE A 51 1.86 4.92 -3.82
C ILE A 51 1.51 4.15 -5.08
N ASN A 52 1.23 4.86 -6.17
CA ASN A 52 0.85 4.30 -7.46
C ASN A 52 1.63 4.99 -8.60
N PRO A 53 2.91 4.64 -8.84
CA PRO A 53 3.80 5.46 -9.66
C PRO A 53 3.39 5.63 -11.12
N PHE A 54 2.68 4.64 -11.67
CA PHE A 54 2.36 4.58 -13.10
C PHE A 54 0.86 4.50 -13.39
N ASN A 55 0.05 4.04 -12.44
CA ASN A 55 -1.34 3.67 -12.69
C ASN A 55 -2.29 4.62 -11.96
N PRO A 56 -3.13 5.39 -12.67
CA PRO A 56 -4.27 6.07 -12.05
C PRO A 56 -5.24 5.05 -11.45
N ILE A 57 -5.82 5.39 -10.29
CA ILE A 57 -6.76 4.52 -9.58
C ILE A 57 -8.18 5.04 -9.80
N ALA A 58 -9.06 4.21 -10.37
CA ALA A 58 -10.46 4.53 -10.63
C ALA A 58 -11.42 3.99 -9.56
N GLY A 59 -10.97 3.03 -8.76
CA GLY A 59 -11.75 2.49 -7.64
C GLY A 59 -10.83 1.95 -6.55
N ILE A 60 -11.28 2.08 -5.31
CA ILE A 60 -10.59 1.63 -4.11
C ILE A 60 -11.54 0.79 -3.27
N GLN A 61 -11.03 -0.31 -2.71
CA GLN A 61 -11.68 -1.05 -1.64
C GLN A 61 -10.65 -1.40 -0.58
N PHE A 62 -10.97 -1.11 0.67
CA PHE A 62 -10.18 -1.51 1.84
C PHE A 62 -11.04 -2.36 2.75
N LYS A 63 -10.44 -3.37 3.37
CA LYS A 63 -11.06 -4.14 4.44
C LYS A 63 -10.05 -4.33 5.57
N MET A 64 -10.31 -3.71 6.70
CA MET A 64 -9.47 -3.86 7.89
C MET A 64 -9.49 -5.29 8.41
N ASN A 65 -8.32 -5.77 8.82
CA ASN A 65 -8.12 -7.08 9.42
C ASN A 65 -7.09 -6.97 10.57
N PRO A 66 -7.46 -7.24 11.83
CA PRO A 66 -8.79 -7.63 12.30
C PRO A 66 -9.87 -6.53 12.12
N SER A 67 -11.12 -6.94 11.85
CA SER A 67 -12.22 -6.03 11.50
C SER A 67 -12.93 -5.37 12.71
N ASP A 68 -12.54 -5.75 13.92
CA ASP A 68 -13.21 -5.42 15.18
C ASP A 68 -12.38 -4.49 16.09
N ILE A 69 -11.16 -4.14 15.69
CA ILE A 69 -10.30 -3.20 16.42
C ILE A 69 -10.88 -1.79 16.37
N PHE A 70 -11.37 -1.36 15.21
CA PHE A 70 -11.90 -0.02 14.98
C PHE A 70 -13.36 -0.06 14.53
N ILE A 71 -14.15 0.85 15.08
CA ILE A 71 -15.51 1.17 14.62
C ILE A 71 -15.41 2.43 13.77
N ILE A 72 -15.65 2.28 12.47
CA ILE A 72 -15.52 3.38 11.50
C ILE A 72 -16.71 4.34 11.62
N GLU A 73 -16.40 5.60 11.90
CA GLU A 73 -17.40 6.65 12.09
C GLU A 73 -17.54 7.49 10.82
N GLU A 74 -16.46 8.12 10.38
CA GLU A 74 -16.44 8.97 9.19
C GLU A 74 -15.20 8.73 8.34
N ILE A 75 -15.29 9.11 7.06
CA ILE A 75 -14.18 9.10 6.11
C ILE A 75 -14.19 10.44 5.39
N TYR A 76 -13.02 11.07 5.28
CA TYR A 76 -12.92 12.42 4.74
C TYR A 76 -11.55 12.74 4.14
N GLY A 77 -11.55 13.75 3.27
CA GLY A 77 -10.34 14.35 2.70
C GLY A 77 -9.47 13.39 1.87
N GLY A 78 -8.21 13.79 1.69
CA GLY A 78 -7.24 13.06 0.88
C GLY A 78 -7.53 13.10 -0.62
N LYS A 79 -6.70 12.38 -1.38
CA LYS A 79 -6.78 12.35 -2.85
C LYS A 79 -8.08 11.77 -3.39
N SER A 80 -8.75 10.88 -2.63
CA SER A 80 -10.03 10.31 -3.05
C SER A 80 -11.14 11.38 -3.09
N SER A 81 -11.27 12.17 -2.03
CA SER A 81 -12.22 13.29 -1.98
C SER A 81 -11.89 14.36 -3.02
N GLN A 82 -10.60 14.67 -3.23
CA GLN A 82 -10.16 15.62 -4.27
C GLN A 82 -10.50 15.15 -5.69
N ALA A 83 -10.45 13.83 -5.94
CA ALA A 83 -10.84 13.22 -7.21
C ALA A 83 -12.36 12.99 -7.34
N GLY A 84 -13.17 13.50 -6.39
CA GLY A 84 -14.63 13.37 -6.44
C GLY A 84 -15.14 11.95 -6.18
N PHE A 85 -14.39 11.12 -5.46
CA PHE A 85 -14.85 9.76 -5.13
C PHE A 85 -16.00 9.79 -4.13
N GLN A 86 -17.03 9.01 -4.41
CA GLN A 86 -18.07 8.69 -3.45
C GLN A 86 -17.61 7.51 -2.63
N ILE A 87 -17.52 7.70 -1.32
CA ILE A 87 -17.03 6.68 -0.38
C ILE A 87 -18.21 6.10 0.40
N HIS A 88 -18.31 4.78 0.39
CA HIS A 88 -19.21 4.00 1.23
C HIS A 88 -18.42 3.19 2.24
N LYS A 89 -18.93 3.08 3.46
CA LYS A 89 -18.30 2.29 4.51
C LYS A 89 -19.31 1.53 5.34
N ASN A 90 -18.86 0.45 5.96
CA ASN A 90 -19.54 -0.16 7.09
C ASN A 90 -18.78 0.13 8.40
N LYS A 91 -19.40 -0.18 9.54
CA LYS A 91 -18.77 0.02 10.86
C LYS A 91 -17.57 -0.91 11.11
N LYS A 92 -17.48 -2.03 10.39
CA LYS A 92 -16.47 -3.09 10.57
C LYS A 92 -15.23 -2.93 9.66
N GLY A 93 -14.94 -1.72 9.18
CA GLY A 93 -13.72 -1.46 8.43
C GLY A 93 -13.73 -1.84 6.96
N THR A 94 -14.88 -2.15 6.34
CA THR A 94 -14.98 -2.23 4.88
C THR A 94 -15.29 -0.85 4.30
N ILE A 95 -14.46 -0.41 3.37
CA ILE A 95 -14.54 0.89 2.71
C ILE A 95 -14.48 0.65 1.21
N LEU A 96 -15.40 1.25 0.45
CA LEU A 96 -15.48 1.19 -1.00
C LEU A 96 -15.55 2.63 -1.53
N GLY A 97 -14.81 2.93 -2.59
CA GLY A 97 -14.79 4.26 -3.19
C GLY A 97 -14.58 4.25 -4.69
N PHE A 98 -15.33 5.08 -5.41
CA PHE A 98 -15.18 5.31 -6.84
C PHE A 98 -15.78 6.66 -7.24
N SER A 99 -15.38 7.21 -8.40
CA SER A 99 -16.00 8.41 -8.98
C SER A 99 -17.13 8.03 -9.94
N MET A 100 -18.30 8.65 -9.83
CA MET A 100 -19.39 8.51 -10.79
C MET A 100 -19.12 9.23 -12.12
N GLU A 101 -18.22 10.22 -12.11
CA GLU A 101 -17.82 10.99 -13.30
C GLU A 101 -16.67 10.30 -14.06
N GLY A 102 -16.16 9.18 -13.56
CA GLY A 102 -15.04 8.45 -14.16
C GLY A 102 -13.67 9.07 -13.89
N GLU A 103 -13.60 9.99 -12.92
CA GLU A 103 -12.35 10.57 -12.43
C GLU A 103 -11.48 9.54 -11.72
N THR A 104 -10.18 9.82 -11.66
CA THR A 104 -9.19 8.90 -11.08
C THR A 104 -8.29 9.61 -10.10
N ILE A 105 -7.85 8.90 -9.06
CA ILE A 105 -6.72 9.32 -8.24
C ILE A 105 -5.46 9.24 -9.10
N ALA A 106 -4.78 10.37 -9.27
CA ALA A 106 -3.60 10.50 -10.10
C ALA A 106 -2.43 9.61 -9.60
N PRO A 107 -1.46 9.28 -10.47
CA PRO A 107 -0.22 8.63 -10.07
C PRO A 107 0.49 9.35 -8.92
N SER A 108 1.14 8.58 -8.06
CA SER A 108 1.86 9.11 -6.91
C SER A 108 3.17 8.36 -6.67
N ALA A 109 4.16 9.08 -6.16
CA ALA A 109 5.48 8.55 -5.85
C ALA A 109 5.86 8.88 -4.41
N VAL A 110 6.76 8.08 -3.84
CA VAL A 110 7.35 8.35 -2.53
C VAL A 110 8.17 9.63 -2.62
N SER A 111 7.94 10.56 -1.69
CA SER A 111 8.80 11.74 -1.52
C SER A 111 9.96 11.40 -0.58
N THR A 112 11.09 12.10 -0.69
CA THR A 112 12.17 11.98 0.30
C THR A 112 11.84 12.76 1.57
N GLY A 113 12.38 12.32 2.71
CA GLY A 113 12.28 13.03 4.00
C GLY A 113 11.23 12.46 4.97
N PRO A 114 11.03 13.13 6.13
CA PRO A 114 10.17 12.64 7.21
C PRO A 114 8.69 12.57 6.81
N ASP A 115 8.25 13.43 5.89
CA ASP A 115 6.86 13.52 5.44
C ASP A 115 6.59 12.70 4.16
N LYS A 116 7.39 11.67 3.90
CA LYS A 116 7.42 10.89 2.65
C LYS A 116 6.06 10.39 2.15
N PHE A 117 5.11 10.19 3.07
CA PHE A 117 3.76 9.69 2.78
C PHE A 117 2.64 10.73 2.95
N LYS A 118 2.88 11.86 3.63
CA LYS A 118 1.83 12.85 3.94
C LYS A 118 1.21 13.49 2.70
N LYS A 119 1.97 13.62 1.61
CA LYS A 119 1.45 14.10 0.32
C LYS A 119 0.62 13.05 -0.44
N ASN A 120 0.62 11.81 0.04
CA ASN A 120 0.03 10.66 -0.62
C ASN A 120 -1.16 10.08 0.15
N ILE A 121 -1.69 10.82 1.14
CA ILE A 121 -2.91 10.46 1.84
C ILE A 121 -4.07 10.36 0.85
N VAL A 122 -4.64 9.16 0.73
CA VAL A 122 -5.81 8.90 -0.12
C VAL A 122 -7.11 9.21 0.61
N LEU A 123 -7.19 8.91 1.90
CA LEU A 123 -8.34 9.20 2.76
C LEU A 123 -7.90 9.23 4.23
N ASN A 124 -8.70 9.91 5.05
CA ASN A 124 -8.61 9.89 6.49
C ASN A 124 -9.86 9.24 7.07
N ILE A 125 -9.72 8.61 8.21
CA ILE A 125 -10.80 7.91 8.91
C ILE A 125 -10.86 8.42 10.34
N THR A 126 -12.05 8.80 10.80
CA THR A 126 -12.32 8.88 12.24
C THR A 126 -12.93 7.56 12.71
N ALA A 127 -12.43 7.05 13.82
CA ALA A 127 -12.89 5.80 14.40
C ALA A 127 -12.91 5.87 15.94
N SER A 128 -13.73 5.01 16.53
CA SER A 128 -13.65 4.67 17.94
C SER A 128 -13.14 3.24 18.11
N SER A 129 -12.60 2.92 19.28
CA SER A 129 -12.23 1.55 19.66
C SER A 129 -12.62 1.30 21.11
N LYS A 130 -12.94 0.04 21.43
CA LYS A 130 -13.15 -0.40 22.82
C LYS A 130 -11.87 -0.88 23.47
N ASN A 131 -10.97 -1.46 22.69
CA ASN A 131 -9.72 -2.01 23.17
C ASN A 131 -8.74 -2.08 21.98
N ILE A 132 -7.55 -1.51 22.18
CA ILE A 132 -6.44 -1.66 21.24
C ILE A 132 -5.50 -2.72 21.82
N PRO A 133 -5.20 -3.80 21.10
CA PRO A 133 -4.17 -4.76 21.53
C PRO A 133 -2.80 -4.08 21.59
N GLU A 134 -2.05 -4.27 22.69
CA GLU A 134 -0.73 -3.65 22.91
C GLU A 134 0.28 -4.02 21.80
N ASP A 135 0.32 -5.30 21.40
CA ASP A 135 1.23 -5.83 20.36
C ASP A 135 0.49 -6.24 19.07
N GLY A 136 -0.63 -5.58 18.76
CA GLY A 136 -1.45 -5.95 17.61
C GLY A 136 -0.88 -5.44 16.29
N ILE A 137 -1.00 -6.26 15.24
CA ILE A 137 -0.74 -5.84 13.86
C ILE A 137 -2.07 -5.61 13.14
N LEU A 138 -2.25 -4.40 12.62
CA LEU A 138 -3.35 -4.08 11.73
C LEU A 138 -2.92 -4.29 10.27
N ASN A 139 -3.70 -5.11 9.57
CA ASN A 139 -3.60 -5.36 8.14
C ASN A 139 -4.82 -4.76 7.42
N MET A 140 -4.70 -4.56 6.10
CA MET A 140 -5.86 -4.31 5.23
C MET A 140 -5.79 -5.13 3.96
N ASP A 141 -6.88 -5.83 3.65
CA ASP A 141 -7.09 -6.37 2.31
C ASP A 141 -7.45 -5.20 1.39
N CYS A 142 -6.72 -5.07 0.28
CA CYS A 142 -6.79 -3.93 -0.60
C CYS A 142 -7.10 -4.37 -2.03
N VAL A 143 -8.09 -3.74 -2.65
CA VAL A 143 -8.38 -3.89 -4.08
C VAL A 143 -8.41 -2.53 -4.73
N MET A 144 -7.58 -2.36 -5.76
CA MET A 144 -7.54 -1.14 -6.55
C MET A 144 -7.90 -1.47 -7.99
N ALA A 145 -8.74 -0.65 -8.61
CA ALA A 145 -9.14 -0.80 -10.00
C ALA A 145 -8.49 0.29 -10.85
N SER A 146 -7.96 -0.11 -12.01
CA SER A 146 -7.58 0.82 -13.08
C SER A 146 -8.83 1.40 -13.76
N LYS A 147 -8.65 2.44 -14.59
CA LYS A 147 -9.73 3.04 -15.40
C LYS A 147 -10.49 2.03 -16.27
N LYS A 148 -9.88 0.89 -16.61
CA LYS A 148 -10.51 -0.18 -17.41
C LYS A 148 -11.22 -1.23 -16.54
N GLY A 149 -11.38 -0.98 -15.24
CA GLY A 149 -11.98 -1.94 -14.29
C GLY A 149 -11.11 -3.15 -13.95
N LYS A 150 -9.86 -3.19 -14.43
CA LYS A 150 -8.91 -4.27 -14.10
C LYS A 150 -8.32 -4.04 -12.71
N SER A 151 -8.32 -5.08 -11.87
CA SER A 151 -7.63 -5.08 -10.58
C SER A 151 -6.12 -4.90 -10.74
N LEU A 152 -5.52 -4.09 -9.87
CA LEU A 152 -4.09 -3.81 -9.78
C LEU A 152 -3.46 -4.61 -8.64
N SER A 153 -2.27 -5.16 -8.86
CA SER A 153 -1.50 -5.84 -7.80
C SER A 153 -1.19 -4.83 -6.69
N THR A 154 -1.46 -5.23 -5.45
CA THR A 154 -1.39 -4.34 -4.30
C THR A 154 -0.58 -4.96 -3.17
N LYS A 155 0.27 -4.16 -2.54
CA LYS A 155 0.96 -4.51 -1.29
C LYS A 155 0.50 -3.60 -0.18
N PHE A 156 -0.03 -4.18 0.88
CA PHE A 156 -0.26 -3.46 2.13
C PHE A 156 0.99 -3.52 3.01
N ILE A 157 1.34 -2.40 3.64
CA ILE A 157 2.36 -2.33 4.68
C ILE A 157 1.66 -2.43 6.04
N PRO A 158 1.82 -3.56 6.77
CA PRO A 158 1.20 -3.74 8.07
C PRO A 158 1.56 -2.62 9.05
N PHE A 159 0.59 -2.22 9.86
CA PHE A 159 0.79 -1.20 10.89
C PHE A 159 0.81 -1.87 12.26
N ASP A 160 1.88 -1.62 13.01
CA ASP A 160 2.00 -2.05 14.40
C ASP A 160 1.27 -1.06 15.31
N LEU A 161 0.26 -1.55 16.04
CA LEU A 161 -0.61 -0.75 16.89
C LEU A 161 0.12 -0.13 18.09
N SER A 162 1.30 -0.62 18.45
CA SER A 162 2.16 0.05 19.43
C SER A 162 2.65 1.42 18.95
N ASN A 163 2.62 1.69 17.63
CA ASN A 163 2.99 2.98 17.03
C ASN A 163 1.85 4.00 17.00
N ILE A 164 0.71 3.74 17.64
CA ILE A 164 -0.34 4.77 17.79
C ILE A 164 0.22 5.93 18.60
N ILE A 165 0.01 7.14 18.09
CA ILE A 165 0.44 8.36 18.76
C ILE A 165 -0.73 8.89 19.60
N TYR A 166 -0.57 8.83 20.92
CA TYR A 166 -1.53 9.42 21.85
C TYR A 166 -1.19 10.89 22.04
N LEU A 167 -2.06 11.77 21.54
CA LEU A 167 -1.90 13.20 21.67
C LEU A 167 -2.62 13.65 22.93
N ASP A 168 -1.93 14.43 23.76
CA ASP A 168 -2.54 15.06 24.94
C ASP A 168 -3.73 15.94 24.51
N LYS A 169 -4.71 16.04 25.42
CA LYS A 169 -5.91 16.87 25.22
C LYS A 169 -5.56 18.35 25.12
#